data_AF-A0A440UVC2-F1
#
_entry.id   AF-A0A440UVC2-F1
#
_cell.length_a   1.000
_cell.length_b   1.000
_cell.length_c   1.000
_cell.angle_alpha   90.00
_cell.angle_beta   90.00
_cell.angle_gamma   90.00
#
_symmetry.space_group_name_H-M   'P 1'
#
loop_
_entity.id
_entity.type
_entity.pdbx_description
1 polymer ?
#
loop_
_entity_poly.entity_id
_entity_poly.type
_entity_poly.pdbx_seq_one_letter_code
_entity_poly.pdbx_strand_id
1 'polypeptide(L)'
;WQHRTKKVFGDAIRAAFGTPAGQGTKELTQSEALVLMCIAYFQPITRGELSSFFGKEVSRDLIGVLRAQDLIASGPRSPQPGAPYTYVTTKNFLSQFGFDTLRQLPDFEALEDAGLLSKEKLLAGDIMHEFSDRDEDRVE
;
A
#
# COMPACT_ATOMS: atom_id res chain seq x y z
N TRP A 1 -16.40 5.71 -24.69
CA TRP A 1 -15.28 5.28 -25.53
C TRP A 1 -13.98 5.67 -24.84
N GLN A 2 -13.05 4.73 -24.62
CA GLN A 2 -11.74 5.02 -24.02
C GLN A 2 -10.63 4.66 -25.01
N HIS A 3 -9.65 5.53 -25.16
CA HIS A 3 -8.45 5.25 -25.96
C HIS A 3 -7.37 4.68 -25.05
N ARG A 4 -6.75 3.56 -25.46
CA ARG A 4 -5.61 2.94 -24.76
C ARG A 4 -4.51 2.63 -25.77
N THR A 5 -3.26 2.72 -25.32
CA THR A 5 -2.10 2.34 -26.13
C THR A 5 -1.94 0.81 -26.17
N LYS A 6 -1.35 0.30 -27.26
CA LYS A 6 -1.04 -1.13 -27.38
C LYS A 6 0.14 -1.47 -26.45
N LYS A 7 0.10 -2.65 -25.80
CA LYS A 7 1.13 -3.13 -24.84
C LYS A 7 2.56 -3.06 -25.39
N VAL A 8 2.74 -3.26 -26.70
CA VAL A 8 4.05 -3.19 -27.41
C VAL A 8 4.74 -1.83 -27.25
N PHE A 9 3.98 -0.74 -27.07
CA PHE A 9 4.57 0.58 -26.85
C PHE A 9 4.99 0.84 -25.40
N GLY A 10 4.84 -0.13 -24.50
CA GLY A 10 5.13 0.04 -23.08
C GLY A 10 6.57 0.50 -22.81
N ASP A 11 7.55 -0.08 -23.49
CA ASP A 11 8.97 0.29 -23.32
C ASP A 11 9.25 1.70 -23.83
N ALA A 12 8.68 2.08 -24.98
CA ALA A 12 8.84 3.42 -25.53
C ALA A 12 8.17 4.49 -24.64
N ILE A 13 7.01 4.19 -24.06
CA ILE A 13 6.32 5.07 -23.11
C ILE A 13 7.16 5.22 -21.85
N ARG A 14 7.69 4.12 -21.28
CA ARG A 14 8.62 4.17 -20.14
C ARG A 14 9.90 4.93 -20.47
N ALA A 15 10.44 4.79 -21.67
CA ALA A 15 11.66 5.50 -22.05
C ALA A 15 11.43 7.02 -22.20
N ALA A 16 10.28 7.42 -22.77
CA ALA A 16 9.99 8.81 -23.09
C ALA A 16 9.49 9.63 -21.89
N PHE A 17 8.67 9.02 -21.03
CA PHE A 17 8.13 9.67 -19.83
C PHE A 17 8.98 9.44 -18.59
N GLY A 18 10.13 8.76 -18.76
CA GLY A 18 10.87 8.16 -17.67
C GLY A 18 10.20 6.87 -17.19
N THR A 19 11.01 5.97 -16.64
CA THR A 19 10.48 4.88 -15.81
C THR A 19 9.50 5.52 -14.82
N PRO A 20 8.21 5.12 -14.78
CA PRO A 20 7.36 5.54 -13.67
C PRO A 20 8.13 5.17 -12.40
N ALA A 21 8.41 6.16 -11.56
CA ALA A 21 9.35 6.04 -10.44
C ALA A 21 9.17 4.68 -9.74
N GLY A 22 10.09 3.72 -9.95
CA GLY A 22 9.85 2.34 -9.50
C GLY A 22 10.67 1.19 -10.11
N GLN A 23 11.33 1.31 -11.26
CA GLN A 23 12.14 0.18 -11.80
C GLN A 23 13.56 0.11 -11.22
N GLY A 24 13.61 0.07 -9.89
CA GLY A 24 14.77 -0.33 -9.09
C GLY A 24 14.37 -0.88 -7.71
N THR A 25 13.09 -0.82 -7.36
CA THR A 25 12.55 -1.27 -6.08
C THR A 25 11.88 -2.62 -6.29
N LYS A 26 12.21 -3.60 -5.43
CA LYS A 26 11.50 -4.88 -5.30
C LYS A 26 9.99 -4.65 -5.43
N GLU A 27 9.33 -5.41 -6.30
CA GLU A 27 7.86 -5.36 -6.41
C GLU A 27 7.23 -5.65 -5.05
N LEU A 28 6.30 -4.80 -4.64
CA LEU A 28 5.59 -4.97 -3.38
C LEU A 28 4.79 -6.27 -3.45
N THR A 29 4.93 -7.12 -2.43
CA THR A 29 3.99 -8.22 -2.24
C THR A 29 2.59 -7.64 -1.94
N GLN A 30 1.57 -8.47 -2.09
CA GLN A 30 0.20 -8.04 -1.80
C GLN A 30 0.06 -7.58 -0.34
N SER A 31 0.65 -8.33 0.60
CA SER A 31 0.67 -7.96 2.01
C SER A 31 1.39 -6.63 2.28
N GLU A 32 2.53 -6.38 1.61
CA GLU A 32 3.27 -5.11 1.71
C GLU A 32 2.43 -3.94 1.18
N ALA A 33 1.75 -4.12 0.05
CA ALA A 33 0.89 -3.11 -0.56
C ALA A 33 -0.33 -2.78 0.33
N LEU A 34 -0.97 -3.77 0.94
CA LEU A 34 -2.12 -3.56 1.83
C LEU A 34 -1.73 -2.76 3.08
N VAL A 35 -0.63 -3.13 3.72
CA VAL A 35 -0.12 -2.40 4.90
C VAL A 35 0.26 -0.96 4.51
N LEU A 36 0.91 -0.78 3.36
CA LEU A 36 1.24 0.54 2.84
C LEU A 36 0.00 1.40 2.59
N MET A 37 -1.05 0.83 2.00
CA MET A 37 -2.33 1.52 1.79
C MET A 37 -2.95 1.92 3.13
N CYS A 38 -3.00 1.02 4.12
CA CYS A 38 -3.52 1.37 5.44
C CYS A 38 -2.73 2.51 6.09
N ILE A 39 -1.40 2.54 5.96
CA ILE A 39 -0.60 3.67 6.43
C ILE A 39 -0.95 4.94 5.64
N ALA A 40 -1.09 4.88 4.32
CA ALA A 40 -1.41 6.05 3.50
C ALA A 40 -2.74 6.71 3.89
N TYR A 41 -3.79 5.92 4.14
CA TYR A 41 -5.12 6.40 4.50
C TYR A 41 -5.29 6.78 5.97
N PHE A 42 -4.61 6.09 6.89
CA PHE A 42 -4.85 6.23 8.33
C PHE A 42 -3.67 6.79 9.13
N GLN A 43 -2.60 7.25 8.46
CA GLN A 43 -1.49 7.92 9.14
C GLN A 43 -1.96 9.12 9.99
N PRO A 44 -1.33 9.37 11.16
CA PRO A 44 -0.28 8.56 11.78
C PRO A 44 -0.85 7.31 12.48
N ILE A 45 -0.35 6.11 12.14
CA ILE A 45 -0.85 4.83 12.67
C ILE A 45 0.28 3.96 13.25
N THR A 46 0.02 3.25 14.35
CA THR A 46 0.98 2.35 15.01
C THR A 46 0.97 0.94 14.42
N ARG A 47 2.04 0.16 14.65
CA ARG A 47 2.06 -1.28 14.28
C ARG A 47 0.94 -2.08 14.96
N GLY A 48 0.59 -1.70 16.20
CA GLY A 48 -0.47 -2.34 16.96
C GLY A 48 -1.83 -2.11 16.30
N GLU A 49 -2.14 -0.86 15.96
CA GLU A 49 -3.38 -0.50 15.25
C GLU A 49 -3.47 -1.17 13.88
N LEU A 50 -2.36 -1.23 13.13
CA LEU A 50 -2.29 -2.01 11.88
C LEU A 50 -2.64 -3.48 12.14
N SER A 51 -2.03 -4.10 13.16
CA SER A 51 -2.29 -5.51 13.48
C SER A 51 -3.75 -5.77 13.87
N SER A 52 -4.37 -4.84 14.61
CA SER A 52 -5.80 -4.89 14.93
C SER A 52 -6.68 -4.75 13.68
N PHE A 53 -6.32 -3.86 12.74
CA PHE A 53 -7.06 -3.67 11.49
C PHE A 53 -7.06 -4.94 10.62
N PHE A 54 -5.92 -5.64 10.57
CA PHE A 54 -5.75 -6.85 9.77
C PHE A 54 -6.15 -8.15 10.47
N GLY A 55 -6.52 -8.09 11.76
CA GLY A 55 -6.83 -9.29 12.56
C GLY A 55 -5.65 -10.23 12.79
N LYS A 56 -4.43 -9.86 12.38
CA LYS A 56 -3.20 -10.64 12.52
C LYS A 56 -2.00 -9.73 12.77
N GLU A 57 -0.95 -10.27 13.39
CA GLU A 57 0.24 -9.48 13.68
C GLU A 57 0.95 -9.03 12.39
N VAL A 58 1.15 -7.72 12.25
CA VAL A 58 2.01 -7.17 11.19
C VAL A 58 3.46 -7.30 11.60
N SER A 59 4.23 -8.06 10.82
CA SER A 59 5.64 -8.34 11.13
C SER A 59 6.50 -7.08 11.08
N ARG A 60 7.56 -7.04 11.89
CA ARG A 60 8.53 -5.94 11.88
C ARG A 60 9.33 -5.90 10.58
N ASP A 61 9.56 -7.06 9.97
CA ASP A 61 10.31 -7.18 8.72
C ASP A 61 9.54 -6.56 7.56
N LEU A 62 8.21 -6.73 7.50
CA LEU A 62 7.36 -6.07 6.51
C LEU A 62 7.48 -4.55 6.62
N ILE A 63 7.39 -4.01 7.84
CA ILE A 63 7.62 -2.57 8.08
C ILE A 63 9.04 -2.18 7.66
N GLY A 64 10.03 -3.03 7.93
CA GLY A 64 11.42 -2.86 7.51
C GLY A 64 11.57 -2.77 5.99
N VAL A 65 10.87 -3.60 5.22
CA VAL A 65 10.86 -3.57 3.75
C VAL A 65 10.30 -2.25 3.25
N LEU A 66 9.14 -1.81 3.75
CA LEU A 66 8.52 -0.55 3.35
C LEU A 66 9.41 0.67 3.68
N ARG A 67 10.11 0.62 4.81
CA ARG A 67 11.10 1.66 5.16
C ARG A 67 12.35 1.62 4.29
N ALA A 68 12.84 0.43 3.95
CA ALA A 68 14.03 0.27 3.10
C ALA A 68 13.79 0.80 1.68
N GLN A 69 12.54 0.76 1.21
CA GLN A 69 12.11 1.39 -0.05
C GLN A 69 11.77 2.88 0.10
N ASP A 70 12.00 3.48 1.27
CA ASP A 70 11.64 4.86 1.60
C ASP A 70 10.16 5.19 1.34
N LEU A 71 9.25 4.21 1.47
CA LEU A 71 7.81 4.43 1.28
C LEU A 71 7.14 4.99 2.54
N ILE A 72 7.68 4.63 3.71
CA ILE A 72 7.18 5.06 5.01
C ILE A 72 8.31 5.55 5.92
N ALA A 73 7.98 6.45 6.84
CA ALA A 73 8.87 6.97 7.88
C ALA A 73 8.23 6.88 9.26
N SER A 74 9.00 7.21 10.30
CA SER A 74 8.47 7.32 11.66
C SER A 74 7.67 8.60 11.78
N GLY A 75 6.42 8.49 12.23
CA GLY A 75 5.62 9.62 12.64
C GLY A 75 5.86 10.00 14.11
N PRO A 76 5.03 10.92 14.64
CA PRO A 76 5.01 11.26 16.07
C PRO A 76 4.80 10.04 16.96
N ARG A 77 5.25 10.09 18.21
CA ARG A 77 4.88 9.06 19.18
C ARG A 77 3.39 9.11 19.46
N SER A 78 2.77 7.95 19.54
CA SER A 78 1.37 7.85 19.91
C SER A 78 1.13 8.32 21.36
N PRO A 79 -0.02 8.93 21.69
CA PRO A 79 -0.40 9.28 23.05
C PRO A 79 -0.75 8.06 23.95
N GLN A 80 -0.84 6.86 23.40
CA GLN A 80 -1.20 5.66 24.17
C GLN A 80 -0.06 5.22 25.11
N PRO A 81 -0.36 4.47 26.20
CA PRO A 81 0.65 3.94 27.11
C PRO A 81 1.78 3.21 26.38
N GLY A 82 3.03 3.49 26.78
CA GLY A 82 4.23 2.98 26.11
C GLY A 82 4.69 3.79 24.89
N ALA A 83 3.92 4.82 24.49
CA ALA A 83 4.26 5.78 23.45
C ALA A 83 4.87 5.12 22.18
N PRO A 84 4.21 4.12 21.57
CA PRO A 84 4.74 3.43 20.41
C PRO A 84 4.96 4.40 19.23
N TYR A 85 5.90 4.06 18.34
CA TYR A 85 6.08 4.79 17.09
C TYR A 85 4.84 4.65 16.21
N THR A 86 4.46 5.75 15.56
CA THR A 86 3.52 5.72 14.43
C THR A 86 4.30 5.71 13.11
N TYR A 87 3.61 5.41 12.03
CA TYR A 87 4.12 5.43 10.67
C TYR A 87 3.34 6.43 9.82
N VAL A 88 4.08 7.08 8.91
CA VAL A 88 3.59 8.05 7.94
C VAL A 88 4.21 7.76 6.58
N THR A 89 3.54 8.11 5.49
CA THR A 89 4.09 8.03 4.12
C THR A 89 5.12 9.12 3.87
N THR A 90 6.04 8.88 2.94
CA THR A 90 7.09 9.84 2.56
C THR A 90 6.75 10.60 1.28
N LYS A 91 7.63 11.51 0.86
CA LYS A 91 7.56 12.12 -0.47
C LYS A 91 7.88 11.13 -1.58
N ASN A 92 8.71 10.13 -1.32
CA ASN A 92 9.02 9.10 -2.29
C ASN A 92 7.78 8.24 -2.60
N PHE A 93 6.94 7.93 -1.60
CA PHE A 93 5.62 7.34 -1.84
C PHE A 93 4.81 8.16 -2.85
N LEU A 94 4.66 9.46 -2.62
CA LEU A 94 3.91 10.33 -3.53
C LEU A 94 4.47 10.29 -4.96
N SER A 95 5.80 10.42 -5.10
CA SER A 95 6.48 10.33 -6.40
C SER A 95 6.29 8.98 -7.09
N GLN A 96 6.33 7.88 -6.33
CA GLN A 96 6.21 6.51 -6.84
C GLN A 96 4.80 6.21 -7.36
N PHE A 97 3.77 6.74 -6.70
CA PHE A 97 2.38 6.54 -7.11
C PHE A 97 1.84 7.68 -8.00
N GLY A 98 2.66 8.66 -8.35
CA GLY A 98 2.29 9.76 -9.24
C GLY A 98 1.32 10.76 -8.60
N PHE A 99 1.37 10.91 -7.27
CA PHE A 99 0.58 11.89 -6.53
C PHE A 99 1.42 13.12 -6.20
N ASP A 100 0.82 14.30 -6.29
CA ASP A 100 1.42 15.53 -5.74
C ASP A 100 1.13 15.67 -4.24
N THR A 101 -0.03 15.18 -3.82
CA THR A 101 -0.52 15.28 -2.43
C THR A 101 -1.34 14.06 -2.05
N LEU A 102 -1.42 13.76 -0.75
CA LEU A 102 -2.26 12.69 -0.22
C LEU A 102 -3.77 12.90 -0.48
N ARG A 103 -4.20 14.12 -0.85
CA ARG A 103 -5.61 14.39 -1.20
C ARG A 103 -6.02 13.77 -2.54
N GLN A 104 -5.06 13.35 -3.35
CA GLN A 104 -5.30 12.66 -4.62
C GLN A 104 -5.45 11.15 -4.43
N LEU A 105 -5.31 10.64 -3.20
CA LEU A 105 -5.64 9.25 -2.92
C LEU A 105 -7.13 9.01 -3.22
N PRO A 106 -7.47 7.90 -3.90
CA PRO A 106 -8.86 7.52 -4.15
C PRO A 106 -9.67 7.51 -2.84
N ASP A 107 -10.90 8.01 -2.85
CA ASP A 107 -11.78 7.78 -1.71
C ASP A 107 -12.28 6.32 -1.71
N PHE A 108 -12.81 5.89 -0.55
CA PHE A 108 -13.34 4.54 -0.41
C PHE A 108 -14.47 4.24 -1.42
N GLU A 109 -15.25 5.25 -1.78
CA GLU A 109 -16.31 5.15 -2.80
C GLU A 109 -15.72 4.85 -4.19
N ALA A 110 -14.66 5.55 -4.59
CA ALA A 110 -13.94 5.25 -5.84
C ALA A 110 -13.26 3.87 -5.81
N LEU A 111 -12.83 3.38 -4.64
CA LEU A 111 -12.27 2.03 -4.49
C LEU A 111 -13.36 0.94 -4.61
N GLU A 112 -14.56 1.22 -4.10
CA GLU A 112 -15.75 0.36 -4.28
C GLU A 112 -16.22 0.34 -5.74
N ASP A 113 -16.32 1.51 -6.38
CA ASP A 113 -16.69 1.65 -7.79
C ASP A 113 -15.69 1.00 -8.74
N ALA A 114 -14.40 1.00 -8.37
CA ALA A 114 -13.35 0.30 -9.11
C ALA A 114 -13.37 -1.23 -8.89
N GLY A 115 -14.23 -1.74 -8.00
CA GLY A 115 -14.31 -3.15 -7.62
C GLY A 115 -13.08 -3.66 -6.87
N LEU A 116 -12.26 -2.75 -6.32
CA LEU A 116 -11.01 -3.06 -5.61
C LEU A 116 -11.24 -3.29 -4.11
N LEU A 117 -12.33 -2.74 -3.57
CA LEU A 117 -12.80 -2.96 -2.21
C LEU A 117 -14.30 -3.21 -2.24
N SER A 118 -14.80 -4.00 -1.30
CA SER A 118 -16.23 -4.06 -1.01
C SER A 118 -16.41 -3.93 0.49
N LYS A 119 -17.31 -3.04 0.90
CA LYS A 119 -17.73 -2.84 2.29
C LYS A 119 -18.07 -4.15 2.99
N GLU A 120 -18.71 -5.05 2.26
CA GLU A 120 -19.12 -6.37 2.72
C GLU A 120 -17.92 -7.26 3.04
N LYS A 121 -16.89 -7.30 2.19
CA LYS A 121 -15.66 -8.07 2.46
C LYS A 121 -14.81 -7.45 3.57
N LEU A 122 -14.81 -6.12 3.72
CA LEU A 122 -14.16 -5.42 4.84
C LEU A 122 -14.79 -5.81 6.19
N LEU A 123 -16.12 -5.83 6.25
CA LEU A 123 -16.87 -6.15 7.46
C LEU A 123 -16.88 -7.65 7.78
N ALA A 124 -16.76 -8.50 6.77
CA ALA A 124 -16.67 -9.94 6.93
C ALA A 124 -15.27 -10.44 7.34
N GLY A 125 -14.22 -9.60 7.25
CA GLY A 125 -12.83 -10.04 7.44
C GLY A 125 -12.28 -10.88 6.28
N ASP A 126 -13.09 -11.15 5.26
CA ASP A 126 -12.81 -12.07 4.15
C ASP A 126 -11.77 -11.55 3.15
N ILE A 127 -11.53 -10.23 3.09
CA ILE A 127 -10.40 -9.68 2.33
C ILE A 127 -9.11 -10.41 2.74
N MET A 128 -8.92 -10.67 4.04
CA MET A 128 -7.67 -11.26 4.50
C MET A 128 -7.58 -12.78 4.32
N HIS A 129 -8.71 -13.50 4.33
CA HIS A 129 -8.73 -14.96 4.17
C HIS A 129 -8.57 -15.39 2.69
N GLU A 130 -9.09 -14.61 1.75
CA GLU A 130 -8.92 -14.91 0.31
C GLU A 130 -7.48 -14.62 -0.18
N PHE A 131 -6.73 -13.79 0.56
CA PHE A 131 -5.38 -13.35 0.18
C PHE A 131 -4.24 -14.01 0.97
N SER A 132 -4.53 -14.77 2.03
CA SER A 132 -3.55 -15.68 2.64
C SER A 132 -3.34 -16.95 1.81
N ASP A 133 -4.41 -17.49 1.22
CA ASP A 133 -4.32 -18.72 0.40
C ASP A 133 -3.47 -18.52 -0.87
N ARG A 134 -3.47 -17.32 -1.45
CA ARG A 134 -2.75 -17.05 -2.71
C ARG A 134 -1.23 -16.90 -2.56
N ASP A 135 -0.74 -16.55 -1.38
CA ASP A 135 0.71 -16.41 -1.14
C ASP A 135 1.36 -17.78 -0.86
N GLU A 136 0.60 -18.81 -0.45
CA GLU A 136 1.09 -20.20 -0.30
C GLU A 136 1.26 -20.90 -1.67
N ASP A 137 0.38 -20.61 -2.64
CA ASP A 137 0.41 -21.23 -3.98
C ASP A 137 1.57 -20.76 -4.89
N ARG A 138 2.32 -19.72 -4.49
CA ARG A 138 3.42 -19.15 -5.29
C ARG A 138 4.79 -19.76 -4.96
N VAL A 139 4.83 -20.72 -4.03
CA VAL A 139 6.05 -21.40 -3.60
C VAL A 139 6.01 -22.88 -4.01
N GLU A 140 5.69 -23.16 -5.28
CA GLU A 140 5.98 -24.45 -5.95
C GLU A 140 6.74 -24.22 -7.27
#